data_AF-A0A223MDY2-F1
#
_entry.id   AF-A0A223MDY2-F1
#
_cell.length_a   1.000
_cell.length_b   1.000
_cell.length_c   1.000
_cell.angle_alpha   90.00
_cell.angle_beta   90.00
_cell.angle_gamma   90.00
#
_symmetry.space_group_name_H-M   'P 1'
#
loop_
_entity.id
_entity.type
_entity.pdbx_description
1 polymer ?
#
loop_
_entity_poly.entity_id
_entity_poly.type
_entity_poly.pdbx_seq_one_letter_code
_entity_poly.pdbx_strand_id
1 'polypeptide(L)'
;MAISPKKFQYLKEIFSPLGEINFKSYFSYLGIFKDDTMFALYDHKNDRLYLRKSAQFYPDIIRTIPIHFLIDRRIGKQQSHIFYLIPSSIIHNLHLYTHWILSAIEEYQTAKAKLISQNKNKIRLLPNLNINIERLLARIEIYTVDDLKNVGVINAFVKLIMLGLEVTELLLFKLYAALEHKYIYMLSKQEKQSLLIEADLSLYNAGLRKRFAISQAN
;
A
#
# COMPACT_ATOMS: atom_id res chain seq x y z
N MET A 1 -18.99 -22.51 -13.61
CA MET A 1 -19.96 -22.34 -14.72
C MET A 1 -19.55 -21.06 -15.45
N ALA A 2 -19.21 -21.15 -16.73
CA ALA A 2 -18.64 -20.04 -17.49
C ALA A 2 -19.73 -19.06 -17.95
N ILE A 3 -19.43 -17.76 -17.99
CA ILE A 3 -20.29 -16.76 -18.62
C ILE A 3 -20.48 -17.10 -20.11
N SER A 4 -21.69 -16.92 -20.64
CA SER A 4 -21.94 -17.19 -22.07
C SER A 4 -21.17 -16.20 -22.95
N PRO A 5 -20.67 -16.60 -24.13
CA PRO A 5 -19.97 -15.70 -25.04
C PRO A 5 -20.79 -14.46 -25.41
N LYS A 6 -22.10 -14.64 -25.64
CA LYS A 6 -23.05 -13.54 -25.93
C LYS A 6 -23.10 -12.53 -24.78
N LYS A 7 -23.20 -12.99 -23.53
CA LYS A 7 -23.25 -12.09 -22.37
C LYS A 7 -21.92 -11.39 -22.14
N PHE A 8 -20.81 -12.08 -22.35
CA PHE A 8 -19.47 -11.49 -22.26
C PHE A 8 -19.29 -10.36 -23.28
N GLN A 9 -19.72 -10.57 -24.53
CA GLN A 9 -19.70 -9.55 -25.57
C GLN A 9 -20.62 -8.36 -25.24
N TYR A 10 -21.83 -8.62 -24.76
CA TYR A 10 -22.74 -7.57 -24.28
C TYR A 10 -22.11 -6.70 -23.18
N LEU A 11 -21.42 -7.31 -22.21
CA LEU A 11 -20.73 -6.57 -21.16
C LEU A 11 -19.61 -5.68 -21.73
N LYS A 12 -18.86 -6.16 -22.74
CA LYS A 12 -17.87 -5.32 -23.42
C LYS A 12 -18.50 -4.12 -24.11
N GLU A 13 -19.63 -4.31 -24.77
CA GLU A 13 -20.32 -3.24 -25.51
C GLU A 13 -20.85 -2.15 -24.57
N ILE A 14 -21.56 -2.51 -23.50
CA ILE A 14 -22.10 -1.51 -22.57
C ILE A 14 -21.01 -0.68 -21.88
N PHE A 15 -19.83 -1.27 -21.63
CA PHE A 15 -18.71 -0.60 -20.99
C PHE A 15 -17.71 -0.01 -21.98
N SER A 16 -17.92 -0.15 -23.29
CA SER A 16 -17.03 0.42 -24.31
C SER A 16 -16.77 1.92 -24.18
N PRO A 17 -17.69 2.77 -23.67
CA PRO A 17 -17.39 4.19 -23.44
C PRO A 17 -16.29 4.43 -22.38
N LEU A 18 -15.95 3.45 -21.55
CA LEU A 18 -14.87 3.53 -20.57
C LEU A 18 -13.49 3.19 -21.17
N GLY A 19 -13.45 2.85 -22.46
CA GLY A 19 -12.24 2.38 -23.15
C GLY A 19 -11.90 0.93 -22.80
N GLU A 20 -10.61 0.64 -22.69
CA GLU A 20 -10.12 -0.72 -22.41
C GLU A 20 -10.51 -1.17 -21.00
N ILE A 21 -11.12 -2.36 -20.92
CA ILE A 21 -11.52 -3.01 -19.68
C ILE A 21 -11.08 -4.48 -19.67
N ASN A 22 -10.83 -5.00 -18.47
CA ASN A 22 -10.37 -6.35 -18.23
C ASN A 22 -11.37 -7.13 -17.38
N PHE A 23 -11.47 -8.43 -17.60
CA PHE A 23 -12.37 -9.32 -16.88
C PHE A 23 -11.57 -10.38 -16.13
N LYS A 24 -11.88 -10.59 -14.84
CA LYS A 24 -11.23 -11.61 -14.00
C LYS A 24 -12.29 -12.30 -13.14
N SER A 25 -12.13 -13.61 -12.91
CA SER A 25 -12.98 -14.32 -11.94
C SER A 25 -12.80 -13.74 -10.54
N TYR A 26 -13.90 -13.49 -9.82
CA TYR A 26 -13.88 -12.96 -8.46
C TYR A 26 -14.94 -13.67 -7.61
N PHE A 27 -14.52 -14.70 -6.86
CA PHE A 27 -15.43 -15.61 -6.15
C PHE A 27 -16.50 -16.21 -7.09
N SER A 28 -17.79 -15.92 -6.85
CA SER A 28 -18.91 -16.34 -7.71
C SER A 28 -19.28 -15.31 -8.78
N TYR A 29 -18.53 -14.22 -8.89
CA TYR A 29 -18.77 -13.12 -9.80
C TYR A 29 -17.71 -13.07 -10.90
N LEU A 30 -18.04 -12.35 -11.96
CA LEU A 30 -17.07 -11.84 -12.93
C LEU A 30 -16.74 -10.40 -12.54
N GLY A 31 -15.50 -10.16 -12.11
CA GLY A 31 -15.01 -8.82 -11.83
C GLY A 31 -14.61 -8.10 -13.12
N ILE A 32 -14.95 -6.82 -13.20
CA ILE A 32 -14.69 -5.95 -14.34
C ILE A 32 -13.78 -4.80 -13.87
N PHE A 33 -12.69 -4.61 -14.60
CA PHE A 33 -11.55 -3.81 -14.20
C PHE A 33 -11.20 -2.78 -15.26
N LYS A 34 -10.77 -1.61 -14.81
CA LYS A 34 -10.10 -0.59 -15.62
C LYS A 34 -8.87 -0.15 -14.84
N ASP A 35 -7.70 -0.10 -15.48
CA ASP A 35 -6.44 0.35 -14.86
C ASP A 35 -6.19 -0.33 -13.49
N ASP A 36 -6.26 -1.67 -13.49
CA ASP A 36 -6.17 -2.56 -12.31
C ASP A 36 -7.15 -2.26 -11.15
N THR A 37 -8.20 -1.50 -11.42
CA THR A 37 -9.24 -1.14 -10.46
C THR A 37 -10.54 -1.84 -10.79
N MET A 38 -10.96 -2.74 -9.89
CA MET A 38 -12.28 -3.36 -10.00
C MET A 38 -13.35 -2.31 -9.76
N PHE A 39 -14.17 -2.06 -10.78
CA PHE A 39 -15.24 -1.06 -10.74
C PHE A 39 -16.63 -1.69 -10.88
N ALA A 40 -16.73 -2.95 -11.33
CA ALA A 40 -18.00 -3.65 -11.39
C ALA A 40 -17.87 -5.15 -11.09
N LEU A 41 -18.98 -5.74 -10.67
CA LEU A 41 -19.14 -7.17 -10.46
C LEU A 41 -20.39 -7.63 -11.23
N TYR A 42 -20.26 -8.69 -12.00
CA TYR A 42 -21.38 -9.32 -12.69
C TYR A 42 -21.67 -10.71 -12.08
N ASP A 43 -22.89 -10.88 -11.60
CA ASP A 43 -23.44 -12.14 -11.12
C ASP A 43 -24.18 -12.85 -12.25
N HIS A 44 -23.47 -13.78 -12.90
CA HIS A 44 -24.00 -14.54 -14.02
C HIS A 44 -25.16 -15.48 -13.66
N LYS A 45 -25.36 -15.83 -12.38
CA LYS A 45 -26.45 -16.73 -11.96
C LYS A 45 -27.77 -16.00 -11.85
N ASN A 46 -27.73 -14.76 -11.38
CA ASN A 46 -28.91 -13.94 -11.15
C ASN A 46 -29.10 -12.83 -12.21
N ASP A 47 -28.20 -12.77 -13.20
CA ASP A 47 -28.11 -11.72 -14.21
C ASP A 47 -28.09 -10.30 -13.62
N ARG A 48 -27.24 -10.10 -12.59
CA ARG A 48 -27.14 -8.82 -11.87
C ARG A 48 -25.79 -8.16 -12.09
N LEU A 49 -25.82 -6.86 -12.37
CA LEU A 49 -24.63 -6.03 -12.47
C LEU A 49 -24.55 -5.08 -11.28
N TYR A 50 -23.40 -5.06 -10.61
CA TYR A 50 -23.14 -4.19 -9.49
C TYR A 50 -22.00 -3.24 -9.86
N LEU A 51 -22.14 -1.95 -9.55
CA LEU A 51 -21.06 -0.96 -9.70
C LEU A 51 -20.48 -0.59 -8.35
N ARG A 52 -19.19 -0.26 -8.37
CA ARG A 52 -18.50 0.32 -7.24
C ARG A 52 -19.10 1.71 -6.95
N LYS A 53 -19.31 2.01 -5.67
CA LYS A 53 -19.78 3.32 -5.23
C LYS A 53 -18.73 4.40 -5.55
N SER A 54 -19.19 5.53 -6.07
CA SER A 54 -18.49 6.81 -6.04
C SER A 54 -19.00 7.57 -4.83
N ALA A 55 -18.11 8.05 -3.97
CA ALA A 55 -18.47 8.90 -2.84
C ALA A 55 -18.91 10.29 -3.33
N GLN A 56 -18.23 10.83 -4.34
CA GLN A 56 -18.53 12.11 -4.97
C GLN A 56 -19.95 12.17 -5.52
N PHE A 57 -20.37 11.14 -6.27
CA PHE A 57 -21.68 11.10 -6.91
C PHE A 57 -22.73 10.33 -6.11
N TYR A 58 -22.42 9.90 -4.88
CA TYR A 58 -23.37 9.16 -4.05
C TYR A 58 -24.73 9.88 -3.88
N PRO A 59 -24.78 11.22 -3.64
CA PRO A 59 -26.05 11.95 -3.54
C PRO A 59 -26.91 11.90 -4.80
N ASP A 60 -26.28 11.91 -5.98
CA ASP A 60 -26.98 11.83 -7.25
C ASP A 60 -27.48 10.40 -7.49
N ILE A 61 -26.63 9.40 -7.24
CA ILE A 61 -26.99 7.98 -7.39
C ILE A 61 -28.23 7.64 -6.56
N ILE A 62 -28.29 8.04 -5.28
CA ILE A 62 -29.43 7.73 -4.40
C ILE A 62 -30.72 8.47 -4.81
N ARG A 63 -30.62 9.58 -5.54
CA ARG A 63 -31.76 10.31 -6.11
C ARG A 63 -32.24 9.67 -7.41
N THR A 64 -31.33 9.08 -8.19
CA THR A 64 -31.65 8.46 -9.48
C THR A 64 -32.18 7.03 -9.32
N ILE A 65 -31.65 6.24 -8.39
CA ILE A 65 -32.01 4.83 -8.23
C ILE A 65 -32.10 4.39 -6.76
N PRO A 66 -32.92 3.36 -6.44
CA PRO A 66 -32.90 2.75 -5.12
C PRO A 66 -31.62 1.94 -4.91
N ILE A 67 -30.87 2.26 -3.85
CA ILE A 67 -29.61 1.58 -3.54
C ILE A 67 -29.85 0.21 -2.90
N HIS A 68 -29.31 -0.82 -3.55
CA HIS A 68 -29.21 -2.16 -2.99
C HIS A 68 -27.75 -2.59 -3.01
N PHE A 69 -27.08 -2.51 -1.85
CA PHE A 69 -25.69 -2.93 -1.74
C PHE A 69 -25.55 -4.45 -1.92
N LEU A 70 -24.43 -4.86 -2.50
CA LEU A 70 -24.04 -6.26 -2.52
C LEU A 70 -23.76 -6.73 -1.09
N ILE A 71 -24.35 -7.86 -0.72
CA ILE A 71 -24.11 -8.55 0.54
C ILE A 71 -23.66 -9.97 0.20
N ASP A 72 -22.36 -10.24 0.28
CA ASP A 72 -21.80 -11.60 0.14
C ASP A 72 -20.85 -11.89 1.31
N ARG A 73 -21.18 -12.91 2.10
CA ARG A 73 -20.39 -13.33 3.26
C ARG A 73 -18.99 -13.82 2.89
N ARG A 74 -18.80 -14.35 1.68
CA ARG A 74 -17.50 -14.87 1.19
C ARG A 74 -16.53 -13.75 0.83
N ILE A 75 -17.07 -12.62 0.37
CA ILE A 75 -16.29 -11.39 0.09
C ILE A 75 -16.04 -10.61 1.38
N GLY A 76 -16.96 -10.72 2.36
CA GLY A 76 -16.94 -9.94 3.59
C GLY A 76 -17.79 -8.68 3.46
N LYS A 77 -18.39 -8.24 4.58
CA LYS A 77 -19.38 -7.15 4.59
C LYS A 77 -18.80 -5.82 4.06
N GLN A 78 -17.60 -5.44 4.48
CA GLN A 78 -16.99 -4.17 4.08
C GLN A 78 -16.66 -4.14 2.58
N GLN A 79 -16.14 -5.23 2.04
CA GLN A 79 -15.73 -5.35 0.64
C GLN A 79 -16.92 -5.56 -0.31
N SER A 80 -18.04 -6.10 0.18
CA SER A 80 -19.27 -6.20 -0.62
C SER A 80 -20.09 -4.90 -0.60
N HIS A 81 -20.18 -4.20 0.53
CA HIS A 81 -20.93 -2.92 0.66
C HIS A 81 -20.33 -1.72 -0.11
N ILE A 82 -19.24 -1.89 -0.84
CA ILE A 82 -18.75 -0.87 -1.78
C ILE A 82 -19.35 -1.05 -3.18
N PHE A 83 -20.11 -2.12 -3.43
CA PHE A 83 -20.80 -2.37 -4.69
C PHE A 83 -22.32 -2.28 -4.50
N TYR A 84 -23.03 -1.68 -5.45
CA TYR A 84 -24.49 -1.56 -5.44
C TYR A 84 -25.09 -2.02 -6.78
N LEU A 85 -26.27 -2.62 -6.70
CA LEU A 85 -27.00 -3.15 -7.85
C LEU A 85 -27.44 -2.03 -8.77
N ILE A 86 -27.24 -2.22 -10.07
CA ILE A 86 -27.69 -1.31 -11.11
C ILE A 86 -28.95 -1.86 -11.79
N PRO A 87 -30.04 -1.07 -11.86
CA PRO A 87 -31.24 -1.47 -12.59
C PRO A 87 -31.01 -1.41 -14.11
N SER A 88 -31.75 -2.22 -14.86
CA SER A 88 -31.62 -2.30 -16.31
C SER A 88 -31.77 -0.94 -17.00
N SER A 89 -32.58 -0.01 -16.49
CA SER A 89 -32.74 1.34 -17.05
C SER A 89 -31.41 2.12 -17.13
N ILE A 90 -30.55 1.96 -16.13
CA ILE A 90 -29.21 2.56 -16.12
C ILE A 90 -28.26 1.79 -17.04
N ILE A 91 -28.34 0.45 -17.07
CA ILE A 91 -27.49 -0.38 -17.94
C ILE A 91 -27.68 -0.02 -19.42
N HIS A 92 -28.92 0.15 -19.88
CA HIS A 92 -29.22 0.52 -21.26
C HIS A 92 -28.70 1.93 -21.63
N ASN A 93 -28.54 2.80 -20.63
CA ASN A 93 -28.10 4.18 -20.82
C ASN A 93 -26.75 4.45 -20.15
N LEU A 94 -25.90 3.42 -20.01
CA LEU A 94 -24.72 3.49 -19.16
C LEU A 94 -23.73 4.59 -19.58
N HIS A 95 -23.71 4.92 -20.87
CA HIS A 95 -22.92 6.02 -21.42
C HIS A 95 -23.18 7.37 -20.71
N LEU A 96 -24.42 7.63 -20.24
CA LEU A 96 -24.78 8.83 -19.49
C LEU A 96 -24.23 8.84 -18.05
N TYR A 97 -23.94 7.65 -17.50
CA TYR A 97 -23.55 7.43 -16.11
C TYR A 97 -22.09 7.01 -15.95
N THR A 98 -21.29 7.13 -17.01
CA THR A 98 -19.84 6.81 -17.00
C THR A 98 -19.08 7.59 -15.94
N HIS A 99 -19.48 8.83 -15.67
CA HIS A 99 -18.90 9.68 -14.63
C HIS A 99 -18.98 9.05 -13.22
N TRP A 100 -20.03 8.29 -12.90
CA TRP A 100 -20.11 7.56 -11.62
C TRP A 100 -19.00 6.50 -11.51
N ILE A 101 -18.73 5.81 -12.61
CA ILE A 101 -17.73 4.73 -12.66
C ILE A 101 -16.32 5.31 -12.62
N LEU A 102 -16.04 6.33 -13.44
CA LEU A 102 -14.74 6.98 -13.51
C LEU A 102 -14.35 7.61 -12.17
N SER A 103 -15.29 8.30 -11.52
CA SER A 103 -15.07 8.85 -10.18
C SER A 103 -14.75 7.76 -9.15
N ALA A 104 -15.49 6.64 -9.14
CA ALA A 104 -15.21 5.52 -8.23
C ALA A 104 -13.82 4.88 -8.45
N ILE A 105 -13.34 4.87 -9.70
CA ILE A 105 -11.99 4.39 -10.05
C ILE A 105 -10.94 5.37 -9.52
N GLU A 106 -11.09 6.65 -9.82
CA GLU A 106 -10.16 7.71 -9.41
C GLU A 106 -10.04 7.81 -7.88
N GLU A 107 -11.17 7.75 -7.16
CA GLU A 107 -11.22 7.74 -5.70
C GLU A 107 -10.41 6.57 -5.12
N TYR A 108 -10.57 5.36 -5.69
CA TYR A 108 -9.82 4.19 -5.24
C TYR A 108 -8.33 4.32 -5.53
N GLN A 109 -7.96 4.75 -6.73
CA GLN A 109 -6.56 4.92 -7.13
C GLN A 109 -5.87 5.97 -6.26
N THR A 110 -6.55 7.09 -5.98
CA THR A 110 -6.07 8.15 -5.08
C THR A 110 -5.88 7.63 -3.67
N ALA A 111 -6.86 6.90 -3.12
CA ALA A 111 -6.76 6.31 -1.79
C ALA A 111 -5.61 5.27 -1.72
N LYS A 112 -5.45 4.44 -2.75
CA LYS A 112 -4.36 3.45 -2.86
C LYS A 112 -3.00 4.14 -2.93
N ALA A 113 -2.86 5.19 -3.74
CA ALA A 113 -1.62 5.96 -3.86
C ALA A 113 -1.26 6.66 -2.54
N LYS A 114 -2.24 7.26 -1.86
CA LYS A 114 -2.06 7.86 -0.53
C LYS A 114 -1.60 6.82 0.50
N LEU A 115 -2.22 5.63 0.52
CA LEU A 115 -1.82 4.55 1.42
C LEU A 115 -0.38 4.09 1.13
N ILE A 116 -0.01 3.92 -0.14
CA ILE A 116 1.35 3.55 -0.54
C ILE A 116 2.35 4.62 -0.10
N SER A 117 2.06 5.89 -0.34
CA SER A 117 2.90 7.02 0.08
C SER A 117 3.06 7.07 1.60
N GLN A 118 1.96 6.98 2.35
CA GLN A 118 2.00 6.93 3.82
C GLN A 118 2.77 5.72 4.35
N ASN A 119 2.73 4.59 3.64
CA ASN A 119 3.46 3.39 4.04
C ASN A 119 4.95 3.46 3.69
N LYS A 120 5.33 4.10 2.58
CA LYS A 120 6.74 4.34 2.22
C LYS A 120 7.47 5.15 3.29
N ASN A 121 6.75 6.03 3.99
CA ASN A 121 7.36 6.87 5.03
C ASN A 121 7.35 6.26 6.44
N LYS A 122 6.83 5.04 6.62
CA LYS A 122 6.81 4.36 7.92
C LYS A 122 8.05 3.50 8.11
N ILE A 123 8.83 3.83 9.14
CA ILE A 123 10.05 3.10 9.53
C ILE A 123 9.78 1.61 9.70
N ARG A 124 8.69 1.25 10.41
CA ARG A 124 8.36 -0.17 10.68
C ARG A 124 8.05 -1.01 9.45
N LEU A 125 7.85 -0.38 8.28
CA LEU A 125 7.57 -1.08 7.02
C LEU A 125 8.84 -1.27 6.16
N LEU A 126 9.98 -0.72 6.57
CA LEU A 126 11.26 -1.01 5.91
C LEU A 126 11.77 -2.42 6.24
N PRO A 127 12.58 -3.04 5.34
CA PRO A 127 13.21 -4.32 5.61
C PRO A 127 13.98 -4.31 6.94
N ASN A 128 13.93 -5.43 7.67
CA ASN A 128 14.63 -5.63 8.95
C ASN A 128 14.13 -4.76 10.13
N LEU A 129 13.21 -3.83 9.91
CA LEU A 129 12.67 -2.95 10.94
C LEU A 129 11.30 -3.43 11.44
N ASN A 130 10.89 -2.93 12.60
CA ASN A 130 9.59 -3.23 13.21
C ASN A 130 9.13 -2.07 14.09
N ILE A 131 7.94 -2.20 14.68
CA ILE A 131 7.36 -1.16 15.55
C ILE A 131 8.22 -0.82 16.76
N ASN A 132 9.01 -1.76 17.29
CA ASN A 132 9.88 -1.49 18.43
C ASN A 132 11.06 -0.60 18.03
N ILE A 133 11.63 -0.82 16.83
CA ILE A 133 12.69 0.06 16.29
C ILE A 133 12.12 1.44 15.94
N GLU A 134 10.91 1.51 15.38
CA GLU A 134 10.22 2.80 15.14
C GLU A 134 10.03 3.59 16.44
N ARG A 135 9.57 2.95 17.52
CA ARG A 135 9.45 3.57 18.84
C ARG A 135 10.80 3.96 19.44
N LEU A 136 11.84 3.17 19.20
CA LEU A 136 13.19 3.47 19.65
C LEU A 136 13.73 4.74 18.99
N LEU A 137 13.58 4.86 17.66
CA LEU A 137 13.97 6.03 16.88
C LEU A 137 13.14 7.27 17.23
N ALA A 138 11.86 7.10 17.57
CA ALA A 138 11.02 8.21 18.03
C ALA A 138 11.57 8.90 19.30
N ARG A 139 12.38 8.21 20.12
CA ARG A 139 13.04 8.81 21.30
C ARG A 139 14.12 9.84 20.94
N ILE A 140 14.61 9.81 19.71
CA ILE A 140 15.58 10.78 19.16
C ILE A 140 14.94 11.60 18.03
N GLU A 141 13.61 11.77 18.09
CA GLU A 141 12.82 12.61 17.17
C GLU A 141 12.85 12.16 15.70
N ILE A 142 13.09 10.88 15.46
CA ILE A 142 13.02 10.26 14.13
C ILE A 142 11.69 9.50 14.03
N TYR A 143 10.72 10.07 13.32
CA TYR A 143 9.36 9.51 13.20
C TYR A 143 9.13 8.85 11.84
N THR A 144 9.88 9.25 10.83
CA THR A 144 9.68 8.87 9.44
C THR A 144 10.95 8.35 8.79
N VAL A 145 10.79 7.70 7.63
CA VAL A 145 11.94 7.27 6.81
C VAL A 145 12.75 8.48 6.33
N ASP A 146 12.08 9.59 6.00
CA ASP A 146 12.74 10.83 5.60
C ASP A 146 13.54 11.45 6.76
N ASP A 147 13.02 11.43 7.99
CA ASP A 147 13.79 11.86 9.18
C ASP A 147 15.06 11.03 9.35
N LEU A 148 14.96 9.70 9.19
CA LEU A 148 16.11 8.80 9.33
C LEU A 148 17.16 9.06 8.23
N LYS A 149 16.72 9.36 7.00
CA LYS A 149 17.63 9.74 5.90
C LYS A 149 18.32 11.08 6.19
N ASN A 150 17.57 12.06 6.67
CA ASN A 150 18.08 13.40 6.95
C ASN A 150 19.07 13.41 8.13
N VAL A 151 18.78 12.65 9.19
CA VAL A 151 19.70 12.51 10.34
C VAL A 151 20.90 11.64 9.97
N GLY A 152 20.68 10.59 9.18
CA GLY A 152 21.69 9.59 8.85
C GLY A 152 21.78 8.47 9.90
N VAL A 153 22.08 7.26 9.43
CA VAL A 153 22.09 6.04 10.25
C VAL A 153 23.11 6.10 11.38
N ILE A 154 24.31 6.60 11.11
CA ILE A 154 25.40 6.70 12.10
C ILE A 154 25.03 7.69 13.20
N ASN A 155 24.53 8.88 12.84
CA ASN A 155 24.11 9.89 13.80
C ASN A 155 22.91 9.41 14.64
N ALA A 156 21.94 8.74 14.02
CA ALA A 156 20.82 8.14 14.74
C ALA A 156 21.33 7.11 15.78
N PHE A 157 22.27 6.24 15.39
CA PHE A 157 22.88 5.27 16.28
C PHE A 157 23.62 5.94 17.46
N VAL A 158 24.43 6.97 17.19
CA VAL A 158 25.15 7.74 18.21
C VAL A 158 24.18 8.44 19.17
N LYS A 159 23.14 9.12 18.66
CA LYS A 159 22.12 9.78 19.48
C LYS A 159 21.42 8.81 20.44
N LEU A 160 21.11 7.59 20.00
CA LEU A 160 20.53 6.57 20.87
C LEU A 160 21.48 6.21 22.02
N ILE A 161 22.77 6.06 21.75
CA ILE A 161 23.78 5.77 22.78
C ILE A 161 23.93 6.95 23.74
N MET A 162 23.91 8.19 23.25
CA MET A 162 23.96 9.40 24.08
C MET A 162 22.78 9.52 25.04
N LEU A 163 21.60 8.97 24.68
CA LEU A 163 20.45 8.85 25.58
C LEU A 163 20.60 7.73 26.63
N GLY A 164 21.76 7.06 26.70
CA GLY A 164 22.02 5.95 27.60
C GLY A 164 21.42 4.62 27.16
N LEU A 165 21.05 4.47 25.88
CA LEU A 165 20.45 3.23 25.38
C LEU A 165 21.50 2.20 24.96
N GLU A 166 21.30 0.97 25.41
CA GLU A 166 22.10 -0.18 25.00
C GLU A 166 21.65 -0.70 23.64
N VAL A 167 22.09 -0.03 22.58
CA VAL A 167 21.89 -0.46 21.20
C VAL A 167 23.10 -1.25 20.69
N THR A 168 22.83 -2.28 19.88
CA THR A 168 23.83 -3.22 19.35
C THR A 168 24.26 -2.88 17.92
N GLU A 169 25.40 -3.40 17.47
CA GLU A 169 25.82 -3.35 16.06
C GLU A 169 24.75 -3.87 15.10
N LEU A 170 23.96 -4.86 15.54
CA LEU A 170 22.86 -5.40 14.75
C LEU A 170 21.82 -4.33 14.44
N LEU A 171 21.54 -3.40 15.36
CA LEU A 171 20.65 -2.27 15.08
C LEU A 171 21.25 -1.36 14.01
N LEU A 172 22.55 -1.05 14.10
CA LEU A 172 23.23 -0.23 13.10
C LEU A 172 23.11 -0.85 11.70
N PHE A 173 23.37 -2.15 11.57
CA PHE A 173 23.23 -2.87 10.31
C PHE A 173 21.78 -2.92 9.81
N LYS A 174 20.81 -3.10 10.72
CA LYS A 174 19.38 -3.05 10.38
C LYS A 174 19.00 -1.70 9.76
N LEU A 175 19.39 -0.61 10.40
CA LEU A 175 19.07 0.74 9.94
C LEU A 175 19.72 1.06 8.60
N TYR A 176 20.99 0.70 8.42
CA TYR A 176 21.70 0.89 7.14
C TYR A 176 21.07 0.04 6.02
N ALA A 177 20.93 -1.27 6.23
CA ALA A 177 20.35 -2.15 5.21
C ALA A 177 18.91 -1.74 4.85
N ALA A 178 18.14 -1.25 5.83
CA ALA A 178 16.78 -0.76 5.60
C ALA A 178 16.72 0.42 4.64
N LEU A 179 17.62 1.40 4.76
CA LEU A 179 17.68 2.55 3.83
C LEU A 179 18.18 2.15 2.44
N GLU A 180 19.06 1.16 2.37
CA GLU A 180 19.54 0.56 1.11
C GLU A 180 18.54 -0.41 0.47
N HIS A 181 17.36 -0.60 1.08
CA HIS A 181 16.35 -1.59 0.66
C HIS A 181 16.89 -3.03 0.56
N LYS A 182 17.87 -3.38 1.41
CA LYS A 182 18.51 -4.71 1.49
C LYS A 182 18.10 -5.45 2.77
N TYR A 183 18.15 -6.77 2.75
CA TYR A 183 18.17 -7.56 3.99
C TYR A 183 19.58 -7.56 4.59
N ILE A 184 19.71 -7.68 5.92
CA ILE A 184 21.03 -7.64 6.60
C ILE A 184 22.01 -8.68 6.04
N TYR A 185 21.53 -9.87 5.66
CA TYR A 185 22.39 -10.93 5.13
C TYR A 185 23.02 -10.61 3.78
N MET A 186 22.49 -9.60 3.07
CA MET A 186 23.04 -9.10 1.82
C MET A 186 24.20 -8.11 2.02
N LEU A 187 24.40 -7.62 3.26
CA LEU A 187 25.55 -6.76 3.58
C LEU A 187 26.84 -7.60 3.61
N SER A 188 27.81 -7.20 2.83
CA SER A 188 29.16 -7.76 2.83
C SER A 188 29.87 -7.53 4.17
N LYS A 189 30.92 -8.32 4.43
CA LYS A 189 31.78 -8.14 5.60
C LYS A 189 32.42 -6.73 5.61
N GLN A 190 32.81 -6.23 4.44
CA GLN A 190 33.42 -4.92 4.29
C GLN A 190 32.44 -3.77 4.59
N GLU A 191 31.19 -3.85 4.11
CA GLU A 191 30.14 -2.88 4.46
C GLU A 191 29.93 -2.83 5.98
N LYS A 192 29.77 -3.99 6.62
CA LYS A 192 29.59 -4.07 8.08
C LYS A 192 30.79 -3.48 8.83
N GLN A 193 32.01 -3.83 8.44
CA GLN A 193 33.22 -3.31 9.08
C GLN A 193 33.35 -1.80 8.93
N SER A 194 33.04 -1.26 7.75
CA SER A 194 33.07 0.19 7.49
C SER A 194 32.07 0.93 8.37
N LEU A 195 30.85 0.41 8.52
CA LEU A 195 29.84 0.98 9.41
C LEU A 195 30.29 1.02 10.87
N LEU A 196 30.93 -0.04 11.36
CA LEU A 196 31.45 -0.09 12.73
C LEU A 196 32.58 0.93 12.95
N ILE A 197 33.49 1.08 11.97
CA ILE A 197 34.57 2.07 12.02
C ILE A 197 33.98 3.49 12.08
N GLU A 198 33.04 3.80 11.19
CA GLU A 198 32.41 5.12 11.12
C GLU A 198 31.61 5.45 12.39
N ALA A 199 30.91 4.45 12.95
CA ALA A 199 30.19 4.58 14.20
C ALA A 199 31.14 4.85 15.38
N ASP A 200 32.27 4.13 15.48
CA ASP A 200 33.26 4.34 16.53
C ASP A 200 33.93 5.71 16.46
N LEU A 201 34.26 6.18 15.25
CA LEU A 201 34.78 7.53 15.03
C LEU A 201 33.75 8.58 15.47
N SER A 202 32.49 8.40 15.10
CA SER A 202 31.41 9.33 15.44
C SER A 202 31.11 9.32 16.96
N LEU A 203 31.16 8.16 17.61
CA LEU A 203 31.07 8.04 19.06
C LEU A 203 32.21 8.80 19.76
N TYR A 204 33.44 8.61 19.30
CA TYR A 204 34.60 9.31 19.85
C TYR A 204 34.49 10.83 19.71
N ASN A 205 34.07 11.30 18.53
CA ASN A 205 33.83 12.73 18.28
C ASN A 205 32.70 13.30 19.15
N ALA A 206 31.74 12.47 19.56
CA ALA A 206 30.68 12.83 20.51
C ALA A 206 31.10 12.71 21.99
N GLY A 207 32.39 12.47 22.28
CA GLY A 207 32.92 12.34 23.64
C GLY A 207 32.66 10.98 24.30
N LEU A 208 32.23 9.98 23.53
CA LEU A 208 31.97 8.62 24.00
C LEU A 208 33.16 7.70 23.70
N ARG A 209 33.27 6.59 24.45
CA ARG A 209 34.29 5.57 24.17
C ARG A 209 33.92 4.79 22.91
N LYS A 210 34.95 4.37 22.15
CA LYS A 210 34.81 3.37 21.09
C LYS A 210 34.22 2.08 21.66
N ARG A 211 33.32 1.45 20.92
CA ARG A 211 32.55 0.28 21.35
C ARG A 211 32.93 -0.99 20.60
N PHE A 212 33.43 -0.90 19.37
CA PHE A 212 33.60 -2.08 18.53
C PHE A 212 35.05 -2.55 18.47
N ALA A 213 35.27 -3.85 18.59
CA ALA A 213 36.57 -4.47 18.39
C ALA A 213 36.86 -4.58 16.88
N ILE A 214 37.37 -3.50 16.30
CA ILE A 214 37.68 -3.45 14.87
C ILE A 214 39.00 -4.20 14.64
N SER A 215 38.93 -5.43 14.10
CA SER A 215 40.12 -6.11 13.58
C SER A 215 40.60 -5.35 12.35
N GLN A 216 41.79 -4.75 12.40
CA GLN A 216 42.43 -4.27 11.18
C GLN A 216 42.72 -5.50 10.32
N ALA A 217 42.09 -5.60 9.16
CA ALA A 217 42.49 -6.56 8.16
C ALA A 217 43.83 -6.07 7.59
N ASN A 218 44.90 -6.81 7.88
CA ASN A 218 46.13 -6.74 7.08
C ASN A 218 45.84 -7.14 5.64
#